data_AF-A0A4R3W1I6-F1
#
_entry.id   AF-A0A4R3W1I6-F1
#
_cell.length_a   1.000
_cell.length_b   1.000
_cell.length_c   1.000
_cell.angle_alpha   90.00
_cell.angle_beta   90.00
_cell.angle_gamma   90.00
#
_symmetry.space_group_name_H-M   'P 1'
#
loop_
_entity.id
_entity.type
_entity.pdbx_description
1 polymer ?
#
loop_
_entity_poly.entity_id
_entity_poly.type
_entity_poly.pdbx_seq_one_letter_code
_entity_poly.pdbx_strand_id
1 'polypeptide(L)'
;MSANINLKEISLIGGDITTVNLPKSTHVERIQINQTKLSAIDISNSPNLRRLDLEGNNLQSLDVSKNKELRYISVGWNAIKQLAMNKILEDLPSRTAADNATIWIDDRSSGPLGNMVERNEKPNAEAIAKGKSKNWNLFSSTGVL
;
A
#
# COMPACT_ATOMS: atom_id res chain seq x y z
N MET A 1 -11.49 -16.35 17.86
CA MET A 1 -10.06 -16.20 17.49
C MET A 1 -9.50 -15.08 18.35
N SER A 2 -8.66 -15.45 19.31
CA SER A 2 -8.18 -14.60 20.40
C SER A 2 -7.21 -13.53 19.90
N ALA A 3 -7.38 -12.32 20.43
CA ALA A 3 -6.46 -11.19 20.26
C ALA A 3 -5.05 -11.60 20.72
N ASN A 4 -4.09 -11.57 19.80
CA ASN A 4 -2.69 -11.84 20.11
C ASN A 4 -1.99 -10.52 20.48
N ILE A 5 -1.61 -10.45 21.75
CA ILE A 5 -0.83 -9.40 22.39
C ILE A 5 0.47 -9.19 21.59
N ASN A 6 0.72 -7.95 21.14
CA ASN A 6 1.92 -7.49 20.42
C ASN A 6 2.12 -7.98 18.97
N LEU A 7 1.06 -8.01 18.15
CA LEU A 7 1.21 -8.13 16.69
C LEU A 7 1.91 -6.89 16.11
N LYS A 8 3.23 -6.96 15.96
CA LYS A 8 4.01 -6.00 15.16
C LYS A 8 3.85 -6.21 13.66
N GLU A 9 3.45 -7.41 13.27
CA GLU A 9 3.35 -7.83 11.88
C GLU A 9 2.08 -8.65 11.65
N ILE A 10 1.39 -8.36 10.54
CA ILE A 10 0.25 -9.13 10.03
C ILE A 10 0.62 -9.59 8.63
N SER A 11 0.63 -10.90 8.39
CA SER A 11 0.96 -11.49 7.09
C SER A 11 -0.12 -12.48 6.67
N LEU A 12 -0.76 -12.21 5.54
CA LEU A 12 -1.76 -13.06 4.88
C LEU A 12 -1.37 -13.18 3.40
N ILE A 13 -1.21 -14.41 2.90
CA ILE A 13 -0.79 -14.63 1.52
C ILE A 13 -1.65 -15.73 0.91
N GLY A 14 -2.26 -15.43 -0.23
CA GLY A 14 -3.11 -16.36 -0.95
C GLY A 14 -4.48 -16.60 -0.30
N GLY A 15 -5.37 -17.22 -1.08
CA GLY A 15 -6.73 -17.57 -0.67
C GLY A 15 -7.80 -16.53 -1.05
N ASP A 16 -9.04 -16.82 -0.66
CA ASP A 16 -10.22 -15.99 -0.98
C ASP A 16 -10.57 -15.02 0.17
N ILE A 17 -9.60 -14.23 0.64
CA ILE A 17 -9.79 -13.30 1.76
C ILE A 17 -10.28 -11.94 1.26
N THR A 18 -11.59 -11.80 1.13
CA THR A 18 -12.22 -10.58 0.62
C THR A 18 -12.25 -9.43 1.63
N THR A 19 -12.15 -9.72 2.93
CA THR A 19 -12.17 -8.73 4.01
C THR A 19 -11.16 -9.07 5.10
N VAL A 20 -10.48 -8.05 5.62
CA VAL A 20 -9.55 -8.17 6.75
C VAL A 20 -9.89 -7.10 7.77
N ASN A 21 -10.28 -7.53 8.96
CA ASN A 21 -10.50 -6.63 10.09
C ASN A 21 -9.25 -6.59 10.95
N LEU A 22 -8.53 -5.48 10.89
CA LEU A 22 -7.38 -5.25 11.75
C LEU A 22 -7.88 -4.91 13.16
N PRO A 23 -7.36 -5.57 14.22
CA PRO A 23 -7.67 -5.16 15.57
C PRO A 23 -7.20 -3.72 15.78
N LYS A 24 -7.89 -2.95 16.65
CA LYS A 24 -7.36 -1.68 17.14
C LYS A 24 -6.05 -1.97 17.86
N SER A 25 -4.94 -1.78 17.16
CA SER A 25 -3.62 -2.15 17.64
C SER A 25 -2.65 -1.02 17.35
N THR A 26 -2.21 -0.35 18.41
CA THR A 26 -1.22 0.72 18.33
C THR A 26 0.17 0.21 17.97
N HIS A 27 0.40 -1.10 17.90
CA HIS A 27 1.76 -1.67 17.78
C HIS A 27 2.06 -2.30 16.42
N VAL A 28 1.12 -2.30 15.46
CA VAL A 28 1.38 -2.87 14.13
C VAL A 28 2.35 -1.97 13.36
N GLU A 29 3.50 -2.53 12.98
CA GLU A 29 4.54 -1.86 12.20
C GLU A 29 4.58 -2.36 10.75
N ARG A 30 4.10 -3.59 10.49
CA ARG A 30 4.12 -4.22 9.16
C ARG A 30 2.81 -4.93 8.85
N ILE A 31 2.27 -4.66 7.66
CA ILE A 31 1.15 -5.40 7.08
C ILE A 31 1.57 -5.90 5.71
N GLN A 32 1.38 -7.20 5.49
CA GLN A 32 1.57 -7.87 4.21
C GLN A 32 0.31 -8.69 3.93
N ILE A 33 -0.48 -8.29 2.95
CA ILE A 33 -1.68 -9.01 2.53
C ILE A 33 -1.61 -9.14 1.03
N ASN A 34 -1.13 -10.27 0.53
CA ASN A 34 -0.82 -10.42 -0.88
C ASN A 34 -1.63 -11.55 -1.51
N GLN A 35 -2.10 -11.35 -2.73
CA GLN A 35 -2.82 -12.39 -3.50
C GLN A 35 -4.11 -12.89 -2.81
N THR A 36 -4.85 -12.02 -2.11
CA THR A 36 -6.02 -12.46 -1.32
C THR A 36 -7.37 -11.95 -1.80
N LYS A 37 -7.48 -11.38 -3.01
CA LYS A 37 -8.74 -10.79 -3.56
C LYS A 37 -9.35 -9.66 -2.71
N LEU A 38 -8.56 -9.03 -1.83
CA LEU A 38 -9.02 -7.98 -0.92
C LEU A 38 -9.52 -6.77 -1.71
N SER A 39 -10.74 -6.29 -1.42
CA SER A 39 -11.30 -5.11 -2.11
C SER A 39 -11.19 -3.82 -1.31
N ALA A 40 -11.04 -3.91 0.01
CA ALA A 40 -10.83 -2.78 0.90
C ALA A 40 -10.05 -3.19 2.15
N ILE A 41 -9.32 -2.24 2.74
CA ILE A 41 -8.65 -2.39 4.03
C ILE A 41 -8.70 -1.07 4.80
N ASP A 42 -9.03 -1.13 6.09
CA ASP A 42 -8.94 0.02 6.99
C ASP A 42 -7.66 -0.09 7.83
N ILE A 43 -6.67 0.74 7.51
CA ILE A 43 -5.40 0.86 8.24
C ILE A 43 -5.36 2.09 9.16
N SER A 44 -6.47 2.82 9.32
CA SER A 44 -6.53 4.06 10.10
C SER A 44 -6.14 3.89 11.58
N ASN A 45 -6.36 2.69 12.12
CA ASN A 45 -6.05 2.33 13.50
C ASN A 45 -4.61 1.79 13.69
N SER A 46 -3.73 1.91 12.68
CA SER A 46 -2.33 1.46 12.72
C SER A 46 -1.35 2.64 12.59
N PRO A 47 -1.28 3.56 13.56
CA PRO A 47 -0.49 4.80 13.45
C PRO A 47 1.02 4.56 13.31
N ASN A 48 1.52 3.45 13.88
CA ASN A 48 2.93 3.05 13.84
C ASN A 48 3.32 2.21 12.61
N LEU A 49 2.40 2.07 11.64
CA LEU A 49 2.64 1.29 10.43
C LEU A 49 3.77 1.91 9.61
N ARG A 50 4.83 1.13 9.39
CA ARG A 50 6.03 1.52 8.63
C ARG A 50 6.07 0.86 7.25
N ARG A 51 5.53 -0.34 7.13
CA ARG A 51 5.55 -1.12 5.88
C ARG A 51 4.18 -1.70 5.57
N LEU A 52 3.69 -1.41 4.38
CA LEU A 52 2.44 -1.90 3.83
C LEU A 52 2.68 -2.57 2.48
N ASP A 53 2.31 -3.83 2.36
CA ASP A 53 2.39 -4.63 1.14
C ASP A 53 1.00 -5.21 0.88
N LEU A 54 0.37 -4.78 -0.21
CA LEU A 54 -1.00 -5.14 -0.59
C LEU A 54 -1.03 -5.67 -2.03
N GLU A 55 0.05 -6.27 -2.48
CA GLU A 55 0.24 -6.66 -3.88
C GLU A 55 -0.68 -7.83 -4.29
N GLY A 56 -1.30 -7.74 -5.46
CA GLY A 56 -2.16 -8.81 -5.98
C GLY A 56 -3.54 -8.85 -5.31
N ASN A 57 -4.16 -7.69 -5.13
CA ASN A 57 -5.51 -7.60 -4.57
C ASN A 57 -6.45 -6.86 -5.54
N ASN A 58 -7.68 -6.57 -5.10
CA ASN A 58 -8.70 -5.89 -5.89
C ASN A 58 -9.02 -4.50 -5.32
N LEU A 59 -8.04 -3.84 -4.69
CA LEU A 59 -8.23 -2.52 -4.09
C LEU A 59 -8.50 -1.50 -5.18
N GLN A 60 -9.52 -0.67 -4.99
CA GLN A 60 -9.83 0.47 -5.87
C GLN A 60 -9.39 1.81 -5.27
N SER A 61 -9.14 1.83 -3.96
CA SER A 61 -8.66 2.98 -3.22
C SER A 61 -7.90 2.52 -1.97
N LEU A 62 -7.07 3.42 -1.43
CA LEU A 62 -6.36 3.22 -0.17
C LEU A 62 -6.18 4.58 0.50
N ASP A 63 -6.57 4.70 1.76
CA ASP A 63 -6.30 5.88 2.58
C ASP A 63 -5.08 5.62 3.48
N VAL A 64 -4.02 6.39 3.28
CA VAL A 64 -2.77 6.34 4.07
C VAL A 64 -2.60 7.58 4.96
N SER A 65 -3.59 8.47 5.00
CA SER A 65 -3.50 9.79 5.63
C SER A 65 -3.23 9.73 7.14
N LYS A 66 -3.60 8.64 7.81
CA LYS A 66 -3.41 8.42 9.25
C LYS A 66 -2.10 7.71 9.60
N ASN A 67 -1.39 7.13 8.63
CA ASN A 67 -0.23 6.29 8.86
C ASN A 67 1.07 7.10 8.68
N LYS A 68 1.32 8.01 9.62
CA LYS A 68 2.41 9.01 9.54
C LYS A 68 3.81 8.42 9.64
N GLU A 69 3.95 7.14 9.98
CA GLU A 69 5.22 6.40 10.06
C GLU A 69 5.54 5.58 8.80
N LEU A 70 4.67 5.58 7.78
CA LEU A 70 4.87 4.78 6.57
C LEU A 70 6.14 5.15 5.81
N ARG A 71 6.93 4.14 5.47
CA ARG A 71 8.18 4.27 4.70
C ARG A 71 8.17 3.35 3.47
N TYR A 72 7.31 2.35 3.46
CA TYR A 72 7.20 1.42 2.34
C TYR A 72 5.74 1.12 2.04
N ILE A 73 5.34 1.27 0.78
CA ILE A 73 4.03 0.92 0.28
C ILE A 73 4.19 0.12 -1.01
N SER A 74 3.59 -1.06 -1.09
CA SER A 74 3.38 -1.76 -2.36
C SER A 74 1.89 -1.94 -2.57
N VAL A 75 1.38 -1.33 -3.62
CA VAL A 75 -0.02 -1.51 -4.07
C VAL A 75 -0.05 -2.05 -5.50
N GLY A 76 1.08 -2.52 -6.03
CA GLY A 76 1.14 -3.14 -7.35
C GLY A 76 0.10 -4.24 -7.50
N TRP A 77 -0.30 -4.53 -8.74
CA TRP A 77 -1.31 -5.55 -8.99
C TRP A 77 -2.57 -5.30 -8.14
N ASN A 78 -3.23 -4.16 -8.36
CA ASN A 78 -4.56 -3.81 -7.82
C ASN A 78 -5.42 -3.15 -8.91
N ALA A 79 -6.59 -2.60 -8.55
CA ALA A 79 -7.50 -1.88 -9.45
C ALA A 79 -7.69 -0.41 -9.05
N ILE A 80 -6.66 0.21 -8.47
CA ILE A 80 -6.71 1.58 -7.95
C ILE A 80 -6.80 2.56 -9.11
N LYS A 81 -7.87 3.35 -9.13
CA LYS A 81 -8.14 4.36 -10.17
C LYS A 81 -7.21 5.57 -10.01
N GLN A 82 -6.97 6.30 -11.10
CA GLN A 82 -5.98 7.39 -11.12
C GLN A 82 -6.24 8.43 -10.03
N LEU A 83 -7.50 8.81 -9.80
CA LEU A 83 -7.86 9.79 -8.79
C LEU A 83 -7.50 9.32 -7.37
N ALA A 84 -7.76 8.04 -7.07
CA ALA A 84 -7.38 7.45 -5.78
C ALA A 84 -5.85 7.32 -5.66
N MET A 85 -5.15 6.99 -6.75
CA MET A 85 -3.69 6.95 -6.76
C MET A 85 -3.07 8.32 -6.50
N ASN A 86 -3.62 9.38 -7.11
CA ASN A 86 -3.22 10.75 -6.85
C ASN A 86 -3.38 11.09 -5.36
N LYS A 87 -4.53 10.70 -4.78
CA LYS A 87 -4.81 10.94 -3.36
C LYS A 87 -3.81 10.24 -2.43
N ILE A 88 -3.42 9.00 -2.75
CA ILE A 88 -2.39 8.27 -1.98
C ILE A 88 -1.10 9.10 -1.93
N LEU A 89 -0.62 9.59 -3.08
CA LEU A 89 0.61 10.39 -3.16
C LEU A 89 0.48 11.73 -2.41
N GLU A 90 -0.70 12.35 -2.46
CA GLU A 90 -1.03 13.56 -1.69
C GLU A 90 -1.10 13.33 -0.18
N ASP A 91 -1.41 12.12 0.26
CA ASP A 91 -1.52 11.76 1.68
C ASP A 91 -0.23 11.20 2.28
N LEU A 92 0.76 10.87 1.43
CA LEU A 92 2.05 10.39 1.90
C LEU A 92 2.66 11.34 2.94
N PRO A 93 3.25 10.82 4.02
CA PRO A 93 3.97 11.65 4.98
C PRO A 93 5.29 12.16 4.38
N SER A 94 5.73 13.36 4.77
CA SER A 94 7.04 13.88 4.38
C SER A 94 8.16 13.05 5.00
N ARG A 95 9.20 12.81 4.21
CA ARG A 95 10.37 11.99 4.55
C ARG A 95 11.66 12.78 4.30
N THR A 96 12.75 12.21 4.74
CA THR A 96 14.11 12.65 4.46
C THR A 96 14.78 11.65 3.51
N ALA A 97 15.88 12.05 2.85
CA ALA A 97 16.64 11.14 2.00
C ALA A 97 17.15 9.90 2.74
N ALA A 98 17.44 10.02 4.05
CA ALA A 98 17.89 8.91 4.89
C ALA A 98 16.79 7.86 5.16
N ASP A 99 15.51 8.24 5.02
CA ASP A 99 14.38 7.35 5.27
C ASP A 99 14.18 6.32 4.15
N ASN A 100 14.73 6.58 2.96
CA ASN A 100 14.62 5.76 1.75
C ASN A 100 13.18 5.30 1.46
N ALA A 101 12.22 6.22 1.62
CA ALA A 101 10.81 5.88 1.54
C ALA A 101 10.42 5.52 0.11
N THR A 102 9.65 4.45 -0.05
CA THR A 102 9.43 3.81 -1.35
C THR A 102 7.96 3.44 -1.55
N ILE A 103 7.41 3.76 -2.72
CA ILE A 103 6.09 3.31 -3.15
C ILE A 103 6.17 2.58 -4.50
N TRP A 104 5.55 1.40 -4.56
CA TRP A 104 5.42 0.59 -5.77
C TRP A 104 3.97 0.61 -6.26
N ILE A 105 3.76 1.09 -7.48
CA ILE A 105 2.42 1.41 -8.00
C ILE A 105 1.88 0.35 -8.97
N ASP A 106 2.73 -0.44 -9.62
CA ASP A 106 2.28 -1.37 -10.68
C ASP A 106 2.86 -2.77 -10.49
N ASP A 107 4.16 -2.95 -10.67
CA ASP A 107 4.76 -4.29 -10.67
C ASP A 107 6.18 -4.30 -10.09
N ARG A 108 6.52 -5.35 -9.34
CA ARG A 108 7.89 -5.72 -8.94
C ARG A 108 8.46 -6.86 -9.78
N SER A 109 7.64 -7.63 -10.49
CA SER A 109 8.02 -8.81 -11.29
C SER A 109 7.12 -9.03 -12.50
N SER A 110 7.71 -9.06 -13.69
CA SER A 110 7.07 -9.29 -14.97
C SER A 110 6.15 -10.53 -15.00
N GLY A 111 4.85 -10.33 -14.75
CA GLY A 111 3.83 -11.35 -14.98
C GLY A 111 2.63 -11.21 -14.06
N PRO A 112 1.40 -11.48 -14.55
CA PRO A 112 0.21 -11.42 -13.72
C PRO A 112 0.32 -12.41 -12.56
N LEU A 113 0.44 -11.90 -11.34
CA LEU A 113 0.10 -12.65 -10.15
C LEU A 113 -1.38 -13.00 -10.28
N GLY A 114 -1.70 -14.30 -10.37
CA GLY A 114 -3.00 -14.79 -10.81
C GLY A 114 -4.23 -14.13 -10.17
N ASN A 115 -5.34 -14.17 -10.92
CA ASN A 115 -6.73 -13.80 -10.56
C ASN A 115 -7.17 -12.35 -10.87
N MET A 116 -6.34 -11.56 -11.53
CA MET A 116 -6.59 -10.12 -11.70
C MET A 116 -7.38 -9.76 -12.94
N VAL A 117 -8.39 -8.89 -12.76
CA VAL A 117 -9.26 -8.40 -13.84
C VAL A 117 -8.81 -7.03 -14.34
N GLU A 118 -8.20 -6.20 -13.47
CA GLU A 118 -7.79 -4.82 -13.77
C GLU A 118 -6.41 -4.50 -13.16
N ARG A 119 -5.76 -3.45 -13.68
CA ARG A 119 -4.49 -2.92 -13.18
C ARG A 119 -4.68 -1.51 -12.63
N ASN A 120 -3.77 -1.09 -11.75
CA ASN A 120 -3.75 0.28 -11.25
C ASN A 120 -3.59 1.25 -12.41
N GLU A 121 -4.31 2.36 -12.33
CA GLU A 121 -4.11 3.48 -13.25
C GLU A 121 -2.95 4.34 -12.74
N LYS A 122 -2.13 4.83 -13.68
CA LYS A 122 -0.97 5.65 -13.35
C LYS A 122 -1.43 7.01 -12.78
N PRO A 123 -0.79 7.51 -11.72
CA PRO A 123 -1.06 8.84 -11.20
C PRO A 123 -0.67 9.92 -12.23
N ASN A 124 -1.23 11.11 -12.09
CA ASN A 124 -0.87 12.26 -12.92
C ASN A 124 0.49 12.86 -12.52
N ALA A 125 1.05 13.72 -13.37
CA ALA A 125 2.36 14.31 -13.14
C ALA A 125 2.41 15.18 -11.86
N GLU A 126 1.33 15.86 -11.51
CA GLU A 126 1.25 16.70 -10.31
C GLU A 126 1.33 15.88 -9.03
N ALA A 127 0.60 14.76 -8.97
CA ALA A 127 0.63 13.86 -7.82
C ALA A 127 2.00 13.17 -7.69
N ILE A 128 2.62 12.79 -8.81
CA ILE A 128 4.00 12.27 -8.84
C ILE A 128 4.97 13.31 -8.27
N ALA A 129 4.86 14.58 -8.70
CA ALA A 129 5.70 15.67 -8.18
C ALA A 129 5.50 15.88 -6.67
N LYS A 130 4.25 15.80 -6.17
CA LYS A 130 3.94 15.87 -4.74
C LYS A 130 4.53 14.69 -3.95
N GLY A 131 4.50 13.48 -4.50
CA GLY A 131 5.14 12.32 -3.89
C GLY A 131 6.66 12.51 -3.77
N LYS A 132 7.30 12.93 -4.86
CA LYS A 132 8.75 13.20 -4.90
C LYS A 132 9.17 14.34 -3.97
N SER A 133 8.40 15.43 -3.89
CA SER A 133 8.72 16.57 -3.01
C SER A 133 8.69 16.19 -1.52
N LYS A 134 8.04 15.07 -1.18
CA LYS A 134 8.04 14.45 0.14
C LYS A 134 9.17 13.45 0.37
N ASN A 135 10.16 13.37 -0.53
CA ASN A 135 11.26 12.40 -0.53
C ASN A 135 10.80 10.93 -0.61
N TRP A 136 9.80 10.65 -1.44
CA TRP A 136 9.44 9.28 -1.79
C TRP A 136 10.02 8.88 -3.15
N ASN A 137 10.53 7.67 -3.22
CA ASN A 137 10.90 7.00 -4.45
C ASN A 137 9.65 6.31 -5.02
N LEU A 138 9.22 6.71 -6.21
CA LEU A 138 8.05 6.17 -6.88
C LEU A 138 8.50 5.20 -7.97
N PHE A 139 8.12 3.93 -7.85
CA PHE A 139 8.48 2.89 -8.83
C PHE A 139 7.24 2.33 -9.53
N SER A 140 7.43 2.02 -10.81
CA SER A 140 6.46 1.36 -11.68
C SER A 140 7.15 0.27 -12.50
N SER A 141 6.34 -0.60 -13.13
CA SER A 141 6.82 -1.59 -14.11
C SER A 141 7.63 -0.98 -15.26
N THR A 142 7.39 0.30 -15.57
CA THR A 142 8.11 1.07 -16.59
C THR A 142 9.37 1.77 -16.08
N GLY A 143 9.76 1.55 -14.81
CA GLY A 143 10.89 2.17 -14.15
C GLY A 143 10.50 3.20 -13.08
N VAL A 144 11.46 4.05 -12.71
CA VAL A 144 11.24 5.18 -11.78
C VAL A 144 10.32 6.20 -12.46
N LEU A 145 9.23 6.56 -11.78
CA LEU A 145 8.30 7.61 -12.23
C LEU A 145 8.87 8.99 -11.89
#